data_AF-A0A6U6TPU5-F1
#
_entry.id   AF-A0A6U6TPU5-F1
#
_cell.length_a   1.000
_cell.length_b   1.000
_cell.length_c   1.000
_cell.angle_alpha   90.00
_cell.angle_beta   90.00
_cell.angle_gamma   90.00
#
_symmetry.space_group_name_H-M   'P 1'
#
loop_
_entity.id
_entity.type
_entity.pdbx_description
1 polymer ?
#
loop_
_entity_poly.entity_id
_entity_poly.type
_entity_poly.pdbx_seq_one_letter_code
_entity_poly.pdbx_strand_id
1 'polypeptide(L)'
;RVPPPASSIAMLSKSVLLLACLLAALPTLGLARGRRPRAFSRKRRSSTPMAALRGTASGASPPPRRLTDGGAVPVCAGEVSEMPASWRPPRWVEEARGRWPMPENLASAAEEGARAAYSELVDLIRRPGVVQELGTDALEPVINGAFAGGNMPRIRETGLEYGREVLLQLAGDYLAWDYAEGPPGCSELREGDLIILVWYGRYLHRQMAPNATMDAAQARLENLTAQAVRDCGSLDGYLGFSPEQRLSQHPDSVAKVAGAAQIDLVYSMVLQGVDTTGLLAMPGVAMPNGTLDYVASFWQWISSYPFVPGGTPGLDRKAFEQNSYIVTHALYLPTGYQRYRLLPRDSPQLLAYLRENFYAAIDLGSLDLLAEFVDNFRQLNCTADNDMQVR
;
A
#
# COMPACT_ATOMS: atom_id res chain seq x y z
N ARG A 1 -31.67 -38.29 -44.44
CA ARG A 1 -30.35 -38.88 -44.14
C ARG A 1 -30.43 -39.45 -42.74
N VAL A 2 -30.21 -40.76 -42.65
CA VAL A 2 -30.51 -41.65 -41.52
C VAL A 2 -29.47 -41.49 -40.41
N PRO A 3 -29.83 -41.49 -39.10
CA PRO A 3 -28.86 -41.52 -38.01
C PRO A 3 -28.44 -42.97 -37.68
N PRO A 4 -27.23 -43.23 -37.18
CA PRO A 4 -26.91 -44.54 -36.62
C PRO A 4 -27.30 -44.63 -35.13
N PRO A 5 -27.50 -45.84 -34.60
CA PRO A 5 -28.39 -46.10 -33.48
C PRO A 5 -27.69 -46.17 -32.12
N ALA A 6 -28.48 -45.93 -31.08
CA ALA A 6 -28.19 -46.36 -29.72
C ALA A 6 -28.14 -47.89 -29.63
N SER A 7 -27.22 -48.42 -28.83
CA SER A 7 -27.24 -49.81 -28.37
C SER A 7 -26.98 -49.84 -26.87
N SER A 8 -28.04 -50.14 -26.14
CA SER A 8 -28.06 -50.47 -24.72
C SER A 8 -27.69 -51.94 -24.55
N ILE A 9 -26.76 -52.28 -23.67
CA ILE A 9 -26.67 -53.60 -23.04
C ILE A 9 -26.41 -53.45 -21.53
N ALA A 10 -27.46 -53.82 -20.79
CA ALA A 10 -27.54 -54.54 -19.52
C ALA A 10 -26.76 -54.08 -18.27
N MET A 11 -27.58 -53.68 -17.28
CA MET A 11 -27.37 -53.79 -15.84
C MET A 11 -27.06 -55.21 -15.35
N LEU A 12 -26.29 -55.29 -14.26
CA LEU A 12 -26.35 -56.17 -13.06
C LEU A 12 -24.89 -56.37 -12.60
N SER A 13 -24.46 -56.08 -11.39
CA SER A 13 -25.04 -56.48 -10.10
C SER A 13 -24.57 -55.59 -8.95
N LYS A 14 -25.52 -55.27 -8.07
CA LYS A 14 -25.31 -54.77 -6.69
C LYS A 14 -24.49 -55.78 -5.88
N SER A 15 -23.58 -55.30 -5.03
CA SER A 15 -23.44 -55.64 -3.59
C SER A 15 -22.08 -55.20 -3.07
N VAL A 16 -22.04 -54.85 -1.77
CA VAL A 16 -20.88 -54.68 -0.87
C VAL A 16 -20.54 -53.22 -0.49
N LEU A 17 -21.08 -52.84 0.70
CA LEU A 17 -20.66 -51.80 1.69
C LEU A 17 -20.72 -50.31 1.26
N LEU A 18 -21.55 -49.40 1.79
CA LEU A 18 -22.32 -49.32 3.05
C LEU A 18 -21.48 -49.53 4.32
N LEU A 19 -20.42 -48.73 4.49
CA LEU A 19 -19.85 -48.39 5.81
C LEU A 19 -18.89 -47.19 5.74
N ALA A 20 -19.39 -45.94 5.62
CA ALA A 20 -18.60 -44.72 5.90
C ALA A 20 -19.42 -43.42 6.09
N CYS A 21 -20.68 -43.49 6.51
CA CYS A 21 -21.51 -42.30 6.80
C CYS A 21 -21.76 -42.03 8.29
N LEU A 22 -20.94 -42.55 9.20
CA LEU A 22 -21.04 -42.26 10.64
C LEU A 22 -19.63 -42.33 11.25
N LEU A 23 -18.89 -41.21 11.17
CA LEU A 23 -17.75 -40.82 12.03
C LEU A 23 -17.10 -39.54 11.45
N ALA A 24 -17.82 -38.43 11.50
CA ALA A 24 -17.22 -37.08 11.35
C ALA A 24 -18.09 -36.04 12.08
N ALA A 25 -18.50 -36.38 13.31
CA ALA A 25 -19.09 -35.46 14.25
C ALA A 25 -18.45 -35.76 15.61
N LEU A 26 -17.34 -35.08 15.90
CA LEU A 26 -16.80 -34.76 17.22
C LEU A 26 -15.68 -33.71 17.03
N PRO A 27 -15.48 -32.81 18.00
CA PRO A 27 -14.88 -31.50 17.78
C PRO A 27 -13.36 -31.62 17.67
N THR A 28 -12.80 -31.05 16.60
CA THR A 28 -11.37 -30.75 16.56
C THR A 28 -11.09 -29.62 17.55
N LEU A 29 -10.57 -30.02 18.71
CA LEU A 29 -9.78 -29.19 19.61
C LEU A 29 -8.88 -28.25 18.82
N GLY A 30 -8.88 -26.98 19.23
CA GLY A 30 -8.13 -25.88 18.64
C GLY A 30 -6.67 -26.24 18.40
N LEU A 31 -6.34 -26.55 17.15
CA LEU A 31 -4.99 -26.37 16.65
C LEU A 31 -4.85 -24.90 16.34
N ALA A 32 -4.14 -24.18 17.20
CA ALA A 32 -3.70 -22.82 16.97
C ALA A 32 -3.12 -22.73 15.55
N ARG A 33 -3.87 -22.08 14.66
CA ARG A 33 -3.44 -21.83 13.28
C ARG A 33 -2.17 -21.00 13.36
N GLY A 34 -1.07 -21.54 12.88
CA GLY A 34 0.14 -20.77 12.65
C GLY A 34 -0.17 -19.69 11.60
N ARG A 35 -0.52 -18.49 12.06
CA ARG A 35 -0.62 -17.30 11.22
C ARG A 35 0.73 -17.11 10.53
N ARG A 36 0.72 -17.07 9.20
CA ARG A 36 1.94 -16.77 8.45
C ARG A 36 2.28 -15.30 8.73
N PRO A 37 3.50 -14.99 9.18
CA PRO A 37 3.93 -13.60 9.25
C PRO A 37 3.84 -12.97 7.85
N ARG A 38 3.52 -11.67 7.79
CA ARG A 38 3.46 -10.84 6.57
C ARG A 38 4.55 -11.25 5.57
N ALA A 39 4.31 -11.13 4.26
CA ALA A 39 5.34 -11.39 3.24
C ALA A 39 6.65 -10.58 3.46
N PHE A 40 6.59 -9.49 4.24
CA PHE A 40 7.75 -8.69 4.69
C PHE A 40 8.20 -8.91 6.14
N SER A 41 7.51 -9.72 6.93
CA SER A 41 7.92 -10.17 8.26
C SER A 41 8.78 -11.43 8.18
N ARG A 42 9.98 -11.29 7.57
CA ARG A 42 11.03 -12.28 7.80
C ARG A 42 11.51 -12.14 9.25
N LYS A 43 11.15 -13.13 10.07
CA LYS A 43 11.65 -13.36 11.45
C LYS A 43 13.10 -12.87 11.62
N ARG A 44 13.27 -11.74 12.31
CA ARG A 44 14.55 -11.28 12.85
C ARG A 44 15.05 -12.32 13.86
N ARG A 45 16.04 -13.13 13.50
CA ARG A 45 16.90 -13.78 14.49
C ARG A 45 17.89 -12.73 14.98
N SER A 46 17.75 -12.34 16.25
CA SER A 46 18.74 -11.55 16.95
C SER A 46 19.98 -12.41 17.24
N SER A 47 21.16 -11.86 16.98
CA SER A 47 22.37 -12.29 17.67
C SER A 47 23.34 -11.12 17.81
N THR A 48 23.66 -10.88 19.09
CA THR A 48 24.82 -10.21 19.68
C THR A 48 24.92 -8.68 19.76
N PRO A 49 25.36 -8.15 20.91
CA PRO A 49 25.51 -6.73 21.17
C PRO A 49 26.90 -6.26 20.68
N MET A 50 26.96 -5.08 20.07
CA MET A 50 28.23 -4.34 19.98
C MET A 50 28.16 -3.11 20.86
N ALA A 51 29.08 -3.09 21.81
CA ALA A 51 29.34 -2.00 22.73
C ALA A 51 29.93 -0.79 21.99
N ALA A 52 29.44 0.37 22.41
CA ALA A 52 30.08 1.68 22.49
C ALA A 52 31.27 2.00 21.55
N LEU A 53 31.02 2.96 20.66
CA LEU A 53 31.99 4.02 20.36
C LEU A 53 31.23 5.36 20.30
N ARG A 54 31.40 6.17 21.34
CA ARG A 54 31.04 7.59 21.36
C ARG A 54 31.94 8.31 20.36
N GLY A 55 31.34 8.75 19.25
CA GLY A 55 31.93 9.73 18.35
C GLY A 55 31.03 10.95 18.30
N THR A 56 31.47 12.06 18.87
CA THR A 56 30.88 13.38 18.65
C THR A 56 31.11 13.76 17.20
N ALA A 57 30.12 13.56 16.34
CA ALA A 57 30.14 14.02 14.97
C ALA A 57 28.94 14.94 14.74
N SER A 58 29.16 16.23 15.00
CA SER A 58 28.46 17.34 14.39
C SER A 58 28.77 17.34 12.89
N GLY A 59 28.19 16.39 12.17
CA GLY A 59 28.09 16.41 10.71
C GLY A 59 26.88 17.26 10.36
N ALA A 60 27.10 18.49 9.91
CA ALA A 60 26.06 19.31 9.34
C ALA A 60 25.39 18.53 8.20
N SER A 61 24.09 18.28 8.30
CA SER A 61 23.28 17.81 7.18
C SER A 61 23.60 18.68 5.96
N PRO A 62 23.74 18.12 4.75
CA PRO A 62 23.82 18.94 3.55
C PRO A 62 22.63 19.90 3.56
N PRO A 63 22.84 21.21 3.36
CA PRO A 63 21.75 22.16 3.40
C PRO A 63 20.70 21.70 2.37
N PRO A 64 19.40 21.78 2.70
CA PRO A 64 18.35 21.52 1.72
C PRO A 64 18.68 22.35 0.48
N ARG A 65 18.73 21.67 -0.68
CA ARG A 65 19.00 22.29 -1.97
C ARG A 65 17.97 23.42 -2.12
N ARG A 66 18.37 24.66 -1.85
CA ARG A 66 17.50 25.81 -2.04
C ARG A 66 17.22 25.85 -3.53
N LEU A 67 15.94 25.67 -3.88
CA LEU A 67 15.43 26.12 -5.16
C LEU A 67 15.80 27.61 -5.24
N THR A 68 16.82 27.91 -6.04
CA THR A 68 17.37 29.26 -6.18
C THR A 68 16.30 30.20 -6.73
N ASP A 69 16.25 31.40 -6.16
CA ASP A 69 15.35 32.50 -6.54
C ASP A 69 15.34 32.73 -8.06
N GLY A 70 14.15 32.64 -8.67
CA GLY A 70 13.93 32.97 -10.08
C GLY A 70 12.70 32.32 -10.71
N GLY A 71 11.51 32.57 -10.16
CA GLY A 71 10.23 32.05 -10.67
C GLY A 71 9.77 30.80 -9.92
N ALA A 72 8.48 30.73 -9.58
CA ALA A 72 7.90 29.51 -9.01
C ALA A 72 8.08 28.37 -10.02
N VAL A 73 8.76 27.29 -9.62
CA VAL A 73 8.87 26.08 -10.46
C VAL A 73 7.44 25.64 -10.81
N PRO A 74 7.12 25.46 -12.10
CA PRO A 74 5.77 25.12 -12.51
C PRO A 74 5.37 23.78 -11.92
N VAL A 75 4.16 23.67 -11.38
CA VAL A 75 3.65 22.41 -10.83
C VAL A 75 3.39 21.42 -11.96
N CYS A 76 2.88 21.92 -13.08
CA CYS A 76 2.63 21.19 -14.32
C CYS A 76 3.29 21.95 -15.48
N ALA A 77 3.90 21.24 -16.43
CA ALA A 77 4.57 21.83 -17.58
C ALA A 77 4.00 21.24 -18.87
N GLY A 78 3.24 22.04 -19.62
CA GLY A 78 2.50 21.58 -20.80
C GLY A 78 3.41 21.33 -21.99
N GLU A 79 4.52 22.06 -22.07
CA GLU A 79 5.50 21.97 -23.15
C GLU A 79 6.94 21.78 -22.63
N VAL A 80 7.79 21.14 -23.43
CA VAL A 80 9.21 20.88 -23.06
C VAL A 80 9.98 22.18 -22.80
N SER A 81 9.62 23.28 -23.47
CA SER A 81 10.22 24.60 -23.26
C SER A 81 9.94 25.19 -21.88
N GLU A 82 8.82 24.79 -21.26
CA GLU A 82 8.40 25.23 -19.91
C GLU A 82 9.04 24.39 -18.81
N MET A 83 9.58 23.22 -19.15
CA MET A 83 10.22 22.32 -18.19
C MET A 83 11.57 22.87 -17.70
N PRO A 84 11.81 22.82 -16.38
CA PRO A 84 13.16 22.88 -15.82
C PRO A 84 14.09 21.89 -16.51
N ALA A 85 15.37 22.23 -16.63
CA ALA A 85 16.34 21.38 -17.33
C ALA A 85 16.41 19.94 -16.77
N SER A 86 16.22 19.77 -15.46
CA SER A 86 16.20 18.45 -14.81
C SER A 86 14.94 17.62 -15.09
N TRP A 87 13.90 18.21 -15.68
CA TRP A 87 12.62 17.54 -16.00
C TRP A 87 12.48 17.26 -17.50
N ARG A 88 13.44 17.70 -18.32
CA ARG A 88 13.34 17.55 -19.77
C ARG A 88 13.56 16.10 -20.19
N PRO A 89 12.84 15.62 -21.23
CA PRO A 89 13.05 14.29 -21.75
C PRO A 89 14.50 14.12 -22.22
N PRO A 90 15.14 12.98 -21.94
CA PRO A 90 16.39 12.64 -22.59
C PRO A 90 16.15 12.39 -24.08
N ARG A 91 17.21 12.54 -24.88
CA ARG A 91 17.16 12.43 -26.34
C ARG A 91 16.47 11.16 -26.85
N TRP A 92 16.68 10.01 -26.19
CA TRP A 92 16.05 8.75 -26.61
C TRP A 92 14.53 8.77 -26.46
N VAL A 93 13.98 9.50 -25.47
CA VAL A 93 12.53 9.69 -25.32
C VAL A 93 12.00 10.56 -26.45
N GLU A 94 12.69 11.66 -26.76
CA GLU A 94 12.30 12.56 -27.85
C GLU A 94 12.26 11.82 -29.20
N GLU A 95 13.24 10.94 -29.46
CA GLU A 95 13.31 10.09 -30.66
C GLU A 95 12.29 8.94 -30.66
N ALA A 96 11.81 8.50 -29.49
CA ALA A 96 10.85 7.41 -29.36
C ALA A 96 9.39 7.87 -29.36
N ARG A 97 9.10 9.05 -28.80
CA ARG A 97 7.75 9.54 -28.51
C ARG A 97 6.81 9.53 -29.72
N GLY A 98 7.30 9.91 -30.90
CA GLY A 98 6.51 9.91 -32.13
C GLY A 98 6.10 8.51 -32.64
N ARG A 99 6.59 7.44 -32.00
CA ARG A 99 6.31 6.04 -32.34
C ARG A 99 5.44 5.33 -31.30
N TRP A 100 5.07 5.99 -30.21
CA TRP A 100 4.23 5.38 -29.19
C TRP A 100 2.80 5.18 -29.71
N PRO A 101 2.15 4.04 -29.43
CA PRO A 101 0.77 3.84 -29.81
C PRO A 101 -0.11 4.91 -29.17
N MET A 102 -0.82 5.67 -29.98
CA MET A 102 -1.78 6.68 -29.53
C MET A 102 -3.18 6.22 -29.95
N PRO A 103 -3.99 5.68 -29.03
CA PRO A 103 -5.41 5.45 -29.28
C PRO A 103 -6.09 6.72 -29.79
N GLU A 104 -7.05 6.59 -30.71
CA GLU A 104 -7.86 7.72 -31.20
C GLU A 104 -8.58 8.45 -30.04
N ASN A 105 -8.92 7.71 -28.98
CA ASN A 105 -9.50 8.22 -27.75
C ASN A 105 -8.82 7.61 -26.51
N LEU A 106 -7.86 8.34 -25.94
CA LEU A 106 -7.11 7.94 -24.75
C LEU A 106 -8.02 7.68 -23.54
N ALA A 107 -9.07 8.49 -23.35
CA ALA A 107 -9.97 8.34 -22.21
C ALA A 107 -10.78 7.04 -22.29
N SER A 108 -11.31 6.72 -23.47
CA SER A 108 -12.05 5.46 -23.70
C SER A 108 -11.14 4.24 -23.55
N ALA A 109 -9.91 4.29 -24.09
CA ALA A 109 -8.95 3.21 -23.95
C ALA A 109 -8.53 2.99 -22.49
N ALA A 110 -8.33 4.07 -21.73
CA ALA A 110 -8.03 4.01 -20.30
C ALA A 110 -9.20 3.40 -19.49
N GLU A 111 -10.45 3.78 -19.79
CA GLU A 111 -11.62 3.20 -19.13
C GLU A 111 -11.76 1.70 -19.43
N GLU A 112 -11.59 1.28 -20.68
CA GLU A 112 -11.65 -0.12 -21.07
C GLU A 112 -10.55 -0.95 -20.39
N GLY A 113 -9.32 -0.43 -20.38
CA GLY A 113 -8.19 -1.05 -19.69
C GLY A 113 -8.42 -1.19 -18.19
N ALA A 114 -8.87 -0.12 -17.53
CA ALA A 114 -9.19 -0.15 -16.09
C ALA A 114 -10.29 -1.16 -15.77
N ARG A 115 -11.34 -1.22 -16.59
CA ARG A 115 -12.45 -2.18 -16.44
C ARG A 115 -11.98 -3.62 -16.59
N ALA A 116 -11.17 -3.90 -17.61
CA ALA A 116 -10.64 -5.24 -17.86
C ALA A 116 -9.71 -5.69 -16.72
N ALA A 117 -8.74 -4.84 -16.35
CA ALA A 117 -7.79 -5.13 -15.28
C ALA A 117 -8.49 -5.35 -13.94
N TYR A 118 -9.46 -4.50 -13.60
CA TYR A 118 -10.20 -4.63 -12.35
C TYR A 118 -11.09 -5.89 -12.32
N SER A 119 -11.74 -6.22 -13.44
CA SER A 119 -12.51 -7.47 -13.55
C SER A 119 -11.64 -8.69 -13.34
N GLU A 120 -10.47 -8.74 -14.00
CA GLU A 120 -9.52 -9.85 -13.86
C GLU A 120 -9.01 -9.99 -12.42
N LEU A 121 -8.69 -8.88 -11.77
CA LEU A 121 -8.31 -8.83 -10.36
C LEU A 121 -9.41 -9.42 -9.46
N VAL A 122 -10.65 -8.97 -9.62
CA VAL A 122 -11.78 -9.46 -8.81
C VAL A 122 -12.02 -10.94 -9.07
N ASP A 123 -11.97 -11.39 -10.32
CA ASP A 123 -12.16 -12.79 -10.70
C ASP A 123 -11.05 -13.69 -10.15
N LEU A 124 -9.81 -13.19 -10.08
CA LEU A 124 -8.69 -13.88 -9.44
C LEU A 124 -8.96 -14.07 -7.93
N ILE A 125 -9.33 -12.99 -7.24
CA ILE A 125 -9.52 -13.00 -5.79
C ILE A 125 -10.75 -13.84 -5.38
N ARG A 126 -11.76 -13.95 -6.26
CA ARG A 126 -12.95 -14.80 -6.05
C ARG A 126 -12.68 -16.29 -6.10
N ARG A 127 -11.52 -16.72 -6.59
CA ARG A 127 -11.20 -18.15 -6.67
C ARG A 127 -11.16 -18.75 -5.25
N PRO A 128 -11.70 -19.97 -5.05
CA PRO A 128 -11.72 -20.60 -3.73
C PRO A 128 -10.33 -20.66 -3.10
N GLY A 129 -10.21 -20.19 -1.86
CA GLY A 129 -8.96 -20.21 -1.09
C GLY A 129 -8.04 -19.00 -1.27
N VAL A 130 -8.24 -18.16 -2.30
CA VAL A 130 -7.33 -17.04 -2.60
C VAL A 130 -7.35 -15.98 -1.50
N VAL A 131 -8.53 -15.62 -0.98
CA VAL A 131 -8.64 -14.68 0.15
C VAL A 131 -7.88 -15.20 1.38
N GLN A 132 -7.95 -16.50 1.68
CA GLN A 132 -7.20 -17.09 2.79
C GLN A 132 -5.69 -17.14 2.53
N GLU A 133 -5.28 -17.35 1.29
CA GLU A 133 -3.88 -17.42 0.90
C GLU A 133 -3.20 -16.04 0.96
N LEU A 134 -3.87 -15.02 0.44
CA LEU A 134 -3.36 -13.64 0.36
C LEU A 134 -3.59 -12.85 1.66
N GLY A 135 -4.59 -13.21 2.47
CA GLY A 135 -4.93 -12.44 3.67
C GLY A 135 -5.38 -11.03 3.31
N THR A 136 -4.88 -10.02 4.02
CA THR A 136 -5.19 -8.60 3.77
C THR A 136 -4.75 -8.10 2.40
N ASP A 137 -3.80 -8.75 1.74
CA ASP A 137 -3.40 -8.44 0.37
C ASP A 137 -4.51 -8.77 -0.66
N ALA A 138 -5.53 -9.56 -0.29
CA ALA A 138 -6.74 -9.72 -1.11
C ALA A 138 -7.73 -8.55 -0.98
N LEU A 139 -7.65 -7.78 0.10
CA LEU A 139 -8.61 -6.72 0.40
C LEU A 139 -8.19 -5.40 -0.23
N GLU A 140 -6.93 -5.02 -0.02
CA GLU A 140 -6.37 -3.75 -0.48
C GLU A 140 -6.60 -3.47 -1.97
N PRO A 141 -6.25 -4.34 -2.93
CA PRO A 141 -6.41 -4.03 -4.34
C PRO A 141 -7.89 -3.93 -4.77
N VAL A 142 -8.79 -4.68 -4.12
CA VAL A 142 -10.25 -4.59 -4.38
C VAL A 142 -10.77 -3.22 -3.96
N ILE A 143 -10.40 -2.76 -2.76
CA ILE A 143 -10.84 -1.46 -2.26
C ILE A 143 -10.14 -0.32 -3.02
N ASN A 144 -8.85 -0.45 -3.35
CA ASN A 144 -8.10 0.52 -4.16
C ASN A 144 -8.74 0.75 -5.53
N GLY A 145 -9.28 -0.30 -6.16
CA GLY A 145 -10.10 -0.10 -7.36
C GLY A 145 -11.39 0.67 -7.09
N ALA A 146 -12.06 0.45 -5.95
CA ALA A 146 -13.24 1.24 -5.57
C ALA A 146 -12.93 2.73 -5.31
N PHE A 147 -11.74 3.00 -4.79
CA PHE A 147 -11.20 4.35 -4.60
C PHE A 147 -10.88 5.02 -5.93
N ALA A 148 -10.01 4.40 -6.74
CA ALA A 148 -9.51 4.95 -7.99
C ALA A 148 -10.61 5.04 -9.06
N GLY A 149 -11.55 4.10 -9.07
CA GLY A 149 -12.70 4.06 -9.98
C GLY A 149 -13.85 5.00 -9.60
N GLY A 150 -13.60 6.11 -8.90
CA GLY A 150 -14.64 7.05 -8.46
C GLY A 150 -15.50 7.62 -9.60
N ASN A 151 -14.91 7.79 -10.79
CA ASN A 151 -15.60 8.18 -12.02
C ASN A 151 -16.11 6.98 -12.86
N MET A 152 -15.90 5.75 -12.39
CA MET A 152 -16.32 4.50 -13.04
C MET A 152 -17.27 3.73 -12.12
N PRO A 153 -18.58 4.07 -12.11
CA PRO A 153 -19.53 3.59 -11.10
C PRO A 153 -19.55 2.08 -10.89
N ARG A 154 -19.39 1.28 -11.96
CA ARG A 154 -19.38 -0.19 -11.88
C ARG A 154 -18.16 -0.74 -11.14
N ILE A 155 -16.98 -0.15 -11.34
CA ILE A 155 -15.75 -0.55 -10.61
C ILE A 155 -15.95 -0.22 -9.13
N ARG A 156 -16.44 1.00 -8.85
CA ARG A 156 -16.72 1.45 -7.49
C ARG A 156 -17.71 0.56 -6.76
N GLU A 157 -18.86 0.27 -7.36
CA GLU A 157 -19.90 -0.58 -6.79
C GLU A 157 -19.35 -1.98 -6.51
N THR A 158 -18.73 -2.61 -7.51
CA THR A 158 -18.11 -3.94 -7.37
C THR A 158 -17.09 -3.97 -6.24
N GLY A 159 -16.23 -2.95 -6.13
CA GLY A 159 -15.19 -2.92 -5.11
C GLY A 159 -15.68 -2.64 -3.70
N LEU A 160 -16.74 -1.85 -3.55
CA LEU A 160 -17.38 -1.66 -2.24
C LEU A 160 -18.08 -2.95 -1.79
N GLU A 161 -18.86 -3.58 -2.66
CA GLU A 161 -19.60 -4.80 -2.33
C GLU A 161 -18.67 -5.98 -2.08
N TYR A 162 -17.73 -6.22 -3.01
CA TYR A 162 -16.81 -7.33 -2.89
C TYR A 162 -15.74 -7.08 -1.81
N GLY A 163 -15.28 -5.84 -1.65
CA GLY A 163 -14.39 -5.46 -0.55
C GLY A 163 -15.02 -5.73 0.82
N ARG A 164 -16.33 -5.49 0.97
CA ARG A 164 -17.08 -5.86 2.17
C ARG A 164 -17.06 -7.37 2.43
N GLU A 165 -17.29 -8.19 1.41
CA GLU A 165 -17.26 -9.65 1.53
C GLU A 165 -15.88 -10.16 1.96
N VAL A 166 -14.82 -9.69 1.28
CA VAL A 166 -13.43 -10.04 1.60
C VAL A 166 -13.09 -9.58 3.02
N LEU A 167 -13.47 -8.37 3.42
CA LEU A 167 -13.22 -7.87 4.77
C LEU A 167 -13.90 -8.73 5.83
N LEU A 168 -15.19 -9.05 5.67
CA LEU A 168 -15.92 -9.84 6.66
C LEU A 168 -15.35 -11.26 6.78
N GLN A 169 -14.89 -11.82 5.67
CA GLN A 169 -14.21 -13.12 5.65
C GLN A 169 -12.88 -13.08 6.40
N LEU A 170 -12.04 -12.06 6.16
CA LEU A 170 -10.74 -11.90 6.85
C LEU A 170 -10.91 -11.52 8.33
N ALA A 171 -11.91 -10.71 8.64
CA ALA A 171 -12.21 -10.28 10.00
C ALA A 171 -12.87 -11.39 10.84
N GLY A 172 -13.32 -12.50 10.24
CA GLY A 172 -14.11 -13.54 10.91
C GLY A 172 -13.54 -14.00 12.25
N ASP A 173 -12.22 -14.25 12.32
CA ASP A 173 -11.55 -14.66 13.56
C ASP A 173 -11.61 -13.56 14.64
N TYR A 174 -11.46 -12.28 14.28
CA TYR A 174 -11.58 -11.15 15.21
C TYR A 174 -13.04 -10.93 15.65
N LEU A 175 -14.00 -11.14 14.73
CA LEU A 175 -15.43 -11.00 15.01
C LEU A 175 -15.93 -12.11 15.95
N ALA A 176 -15.37 -13.32 15.83
CA ALA A 176 -15.68 -14.46 16.68
C ALA A 176 -14.83 -14.52 17.97
N TRP A 177 -13.85 -13.63 18.13
CA TRP A 177 -12.88 -13.66 19.23
C TRP A 177 -13.59 -13.65 20.60
N ASP A 178 -13.39 -14.70 21.40
CA ASP A 178 -13.93 -14.76 22.75
C ASP A 178 -13.04 -13.99 23.72
N TYR A 179 -13.62 -13.08 24.51
CA TYR A 179 -12.90 -12.37 25.56
C TYR A 179 -12.35 -13.30 26.64
N ALA A 180 -12.86 -14.53 26.75
CA ALA A 180 -12.33 -15.55 27.66
C ALA A 180 -10.87 -15.94 27.34
N GLU A 181 -10.42 -15.80 26.09
CA GLU A 181 -9.04 -16.06 25.68
C GLU A 181 -8.10 -14.85 25.92
N GLY A 182 -8.65 -13.76 26.46
CA GLY A 182 -7.97 -12.48 26.61
C GLY A 182 -8.14 -11.59 25.37
N PRO A 183 -8.00 -10.26 25.52
CA PRO A 183 -8.08 -9.35 24.40
C PRO A 183 -6.89 -9.53 23.44
N PRO A 184 -7.02 -9.14 22.15
CA PRO A 184 -5.88 -9.12 21.25
C PRO A 184 -4.78 -8.21 21.83
N GLY A 185 -3.57 -8.75 21.91
CA GLY A 185 -2.41 -8.03 22.42
C GLY A 185 -1.81 -7.08 21.39
N CYS A 186 -0.85 -6.27 21.83
CA CYS A 186 -0.13 -5.28 21.03
C CYS A 186 0.51 -5.89 19.75
N SER A 187 0.87 -7.18 19.79
CA SER A 187 1.42 -7.88 18.62
C SER A 187 0.45 -7.89 17.42
N GLU A 188 -0.87 -7.87 17.65
CA GLU A 188 -1.86 -7.86 16.57
C GLU A 188 -1.83 -6.56 15.75
N LEU A 189 -1.37 -5.46 16.34
CA LEU A 189 -1.17 -4.20 15.63
C LEU A 189 0.10 -4.21 14.78
N ARG A 190 1.15 -4.89 15.24
CA ARG A 190 2.47 -4.89 14.57
C ARG A 190 2.64 -6.01 13.55
N GLU A 191 2.10 -7.18 13.87
CA GLU A 191 2.34 -8.42 13.14
C GLU A 191 1.05 -8.99 12.53
N GLY A 192 -0.11 -8.58 13.05
CA GLY A 192 -1.42 -9.00 12.57
C GLY A 192 -2.02 -8.03 11.54
N ASP A 193 -3.31 -8.28 11.28
CA ASP A 193 -4.11 -7.60 10.26
C ASP A 193 -5.08 -6.57 10.85
N LEU A 194 -5.13 -6.43 12.17
CA LEU A 194 -6.17 -5.67 12.87
C LEU A 194 -6.23 -4.21 12.43
N ILE A 195 -5.08 -3.54 12.24
CA ILE A 195 -5.01 -2.15 11.75
C ILE A 195 -5.62 -2.04 10.34
N ILE A 196 -5.23 -2.94 9.44
CA ILE A 196 -5.69 -2.93 8.04
C ILE A 196 -7.21 -3.15 8.00
N LEU A 197 -7.70 -4.14 8.77
CA LEU A 197 -9.13 -4.48 8.82
C LEU A 197 -9.97 -3.36 9.42
N VAL A 198 -9.55 -2.74 10.53
CA VAL A 198 -10.33 -1.63 11.13
C VAL A 198 -10.36 -0.40 10.24
N TRP A 199 -9.27 -0.14 9.50
CA TRP A 199 -9.17 1.01 8.62
C TRP A 199 -10.02 0.84 7.35
N TYR A 200 -9.87 -0.28 6.66
CA TYR A 200 -10.70 -0.59 5.50
C TYR A 200 -12.17 -0.83 5.87
N GLY A 201 -12.44 -1.38 7.06
CA GLY A 201 -13.79 -1.50 7.61
C GLY A 201 -14.45 -0.14 7.80
N ARG A 202 -13.72 0.81 8.37
CA ARG A 202 -14.18 2.20 8.53
C ARG A 202 -14.48 2.86 7.20
N TYR A 203 -13.63 2.62 6.20
CA TYR A 203 -13.85 3.13 4.85
C TYR A 203 -15.16 2.57 4.27
N LEU A 204 -15.32 1.25 4.24
CA LEU A 204 -16.51 0.60 3.69
C LEU A 204 -17.77 1.04 4.44
N HIS A 205 -17.74 1.05 5.77
CA HIS A 205 -18.84 1.53 6.61
C HIS A 205 -19.25 2.98 6.30
N ARG A 206 -18.30 3.84 5.89
CA ARG A 206 -18.60 5.25 5.52
C ARG A 206 -19.05 5.42 4.08
N GLN A 207 -18.67 4.54 3.16
CA GLN A 207 -18.96 4.69 1.74
C GLN A 207 -20.21 3.94 1.29
N MET A 208 -20.63 2.94 2.05
CA MET A 208 -21.78 2.11 1.73
C MET A 208 -23.04 2.62 2.46
N ALA A 209 -24.21 2.17 1.99
CA ALA A 209 -25.45 2.37 2.72
C ALA A 209 -25.40 1.69 4.10
N PRO A 210 -26.12 2.20 5.11
CA PRO A 210 -26.16 1.63 6.45
C PRO A 210 -26.44 0.12 6.42
N ASN A 211 -25.69 -0.66 7.19
CA ASN A 211 -25.78 -2.11 7.19
C ASN A 211 -25.41 -2.65 8.57
N ALA A 212 -26.39 -3.24 9.27
CA ALA A 212 -26.23 -3.68 10.65
C ALA A 212 -25.06 -4.66 10.87
N THR A 213 -24.77 -5.52 9.89
CA THR A 213 -23.62 -6.45 9.97
C THR A 213 -22.31 -5.69 9.92
N MET A 214 -22.17 -4.72 9.02
CA MET A 214 -20.99 -3.86 8.94
C MET A 214 -20.85 -2.93 10.13
N ASP A 215 -21.96 -2.38 10.63
CA ASP A 215 -21.97 -1.52 11.82
C ASP A 215 -21.43 -2.30 13.04
N ALA A 216 -21.91 -3.53 13.23
CA ALA A 216 -21.46 -4.41 14.30
C ALA A 216 -20.00 -4.85 14.11
N ALA A 217 -19.61 -5.22 12.88
CA ALA A 217 -18.24 -5.61 12.57
C ALA A 217 -17.25 -4.46 12.80
N GLN A 218 -17.59 -3.25 12.35
CA GLN A 218 -16.74 -2.08 12.55
C GLN A 218 -16.63 -1.69 14.02
N ALA A 219 -17.73 -1.66 14.76
CA ALA A 219 -17.71 -1.39 16.20
C ALA A 219 -16.84 -2.42 16.96
N ARG A 220 -16.91 -3.68 16.55
CA ARG A 220 -16.08 -4.75 17.12
C ARG A 220 -14.60 -4.54 16.81
N LEU A 221 -14.24 -4.30 15.55
CA LEU A 221 -12.85 -4.05 15.14
C LEU A 221 -12.28 -2.81 15.83
N GLU A 222 -13.03 -1.71 15.92
CA GLU A 222 -12.59 -0.51 16.64
C GLU A 222 -12.33 -0.78 18.13
N ASN A 223 -13.20 -1.53 18.79
CA ASN A 223 -13.01 -1.89 20.20
C ASN A 223 -11.77 -2.79 20.41
N LEU A 224 -11.57 -3.79 19.54
CA LEU A 224 -10.39 -4.66 19.61
C LEU A 224 -9.10 -3.89 19.36
N THR A 225 -9.09 -2.98 18.38
CA THR A 225 -7.96 -2.08 18.11
C THR A 225 -7.67 -1.20 19.33
N ALA A 226 -8.69 -0.58 19.93
CA ALA A 226 -8.51 0.24 21.12
C ALA A 226 -7.95 -0.55 22.31
N GLN A 227 -8.32 -1.83 22.45
CA GLN A 227 -7.77 -2.72 23.47
C GLN A 227 -6.29 -3.06 23.20
N ALA A 228 -5.97 -3.45 21.97
CA ALA A 228 -4.59 -3.76 21.58
C ALA A 228 -3.67 -2.53 21.72
N VAL A 229 -4.17 -1.33 21.42
CA VAL A 229 -3.41 -0.07 21.62
C VAL A 229 -3.14 0.16 23.11
N ARG A 230 -4.10 -0.10 24.00
CA ARG A 230 -3.88 0.00 25.45
C ARG A 230 -2.86 -1.02 25.95
N ASP A 231 -2.90 -2.25 25.42
CA ASP A 231 -1.93 -3.31 25.76
C ASP A 231 -0.50 -2.92 25.39
N CYS A 232 -0.30 -2.12 24.34
CA CYS A 232 1.02 -1.62 23.99
C CYS A 232 1.67 -0.75 25.08
N GLY A 233 0.87 -0.10 25.94
CA GLY A 233 1.30 0.71 27.09
C GLY A 233 2.03 2.02 26.78
N SER A 234 2.77 2.10 25.67
CA SER A 234 3.54 3.26 25.24
C SER A 234 3.62 3.35 23.72
N LEU A 235 4.07 4.51 23.22
CA LEU A 235 4.35 4.71 21.79
C LEU A 235 5.43 3.73 21.29
N ASP A 236 6.51 3.56 22.05
CA ASP A 236 7.57 2.59 21.73
C ASP A 236 7.06 1.15 21.68
N GLY A 237 6.13 0.80 22.58
CA GLY A 237 5.47 -0.50 22.57
C GLY A 237 4.66 -0.73 21.29
N TYR A 238 3.84 0.26 20.92
CA TYR A 238 3.02 0.27 19.71
C TYR A 238 3.86 0.17 18.43
N LEU A 239 4.89 1.00 18.31
CA LEU A 239 5.77 1.00 17.14
C LEU A 239 6.74 -0.20 17.13
N GLY A 240 7.03 -0.78 18.30
CA GLY A 240 8.07 -1.80 18.47
C GLY A 240 9.51 -1.26 18.35
N PHE A 241 9.69 0.05 18.43
CA PHE A 241 10.98 0.73 18.42
C PHE A 241 10.89 2.12 19.06
N SER A 242 12.04 2.67 19.47
CA SER A 242 12.13 4.07 19.93
C SER A 242 12.03 5.04 18.74
N PRO A 243 11.02 5.94 18.69
CA PRO A 243 10.88 6.94 17.64
C PRO A 243 12.10 7.84 17.51
N GLU A 244 12.63 8.33 18.63
CA GLU A 244 13.78 9.25 18.67
C GLU A 244 15.03 8.59 18.08
N GLN A 245 15.30 7.35 18.50
CA GLN A 245 16.43 6.59 17.96
C GLN A 245 16.25 6.31 16.47
N ARG A 246 15.01 6.07 16.01
CA ARG A 246 14.75 5.76 14.62
C ARG A 246 14.84 6.98 13.72
N LEU A 247 14.26 8.11 14.13
CA LEU A 247 14.24 9.36 13.36
C LEU A 247 15.59 10.10 13.40
N SER A 248 16.48 9.80 14.34
CA SER A 248 17.86 10.30 14.32
C SER A 248 18.76 9.60 13.28
N GLN A 249 18.30 8.52 12.65
CA GLN A 249 19.05 7.79 11.64
C GLN A 249 18.81 8.41 10.25
N HIS A 250 19.75 9.20 9.77
CA HIS A 250 19.81 9.62 8.36
C HIS A 250 20.98 8.95 7.65
N PRO A 251 20.77 8.31 6.48
CA PRO A 251 21.89 7.86 5.67
C PRO A 251 22.67 9.06 5.14
N ASP A 252 23.99 8.94 5.12
CA ASP A 252 24.93 10.01 4.74
C ASP A 252 25.63 9.74 3.39
N SER A 253 25.24 8.67 2.70
CA SER A 253 25.87 8.20 1.47
C SER A 253 24.91 7.40 0.61
N VAL A 254 25.15 7.40 -0.71
CA VAL A 254 24.36 6.65 -1.70
C VAL A 254 24.33 5.16 -1.35
N ALA A 255 25.46 4.57 -0.95
CA ALA A 255 25.52 3.16 -0.58
C ALA A 255 24.60 2.80 0.59
N LYS A 256 24.42 3.70 1.57
CA LYS A 256 23.48 3.48 2.67
C LYS A 256 22.03 3.63 2.23
N VAL A 257 21.71 4.62 1.39
CA VAL A 257 20.37 4.79 0.80
C VAL A 257 19.97 3.59 -0.07
N ALA A 258 20.92 3.06 -0.84
CA ALA A 258 20.72 1.90 -1.71
C ALA A 258 20.68 0.56 -0.95
N GLY A 259 21.03 0.54 0.34
CA GLY A 259 21.06 -0.69 1.13
C GLY A 259 19.67 -1.25 1.36
N ALA A 260 19.44 -2.52 0.99
CA ALA A 260 18.13 -3.18 1.12
C ALA A 260 17.54 -3.06 2.54
N ALA A 261 18.35 -3.23 3.59
CA ALA A 261 17.89 -3.09 4.97
C ALA A 261 17.42 -1.66 5.32
N GLN A 262 18.01 -0.64 4.70
CA GLN A 262 17.62 0.75 4.87
C GLN A 262 16.33 1.04 4.10
N ILE A 263 16.20 0.52 2.88
CA ILE A 263 15.00 0.65 2.06
C ILE A 263 13.81 -0.01 2.77
N ASP A 264 13.95 -1.27 3.19
CA ASP A 264 12.90 -2.00 3.93
C ASP A 264 12.49 -1.23 5.19
N LEU A 265 13.48 -0.67 5.88
CA LEU A 265 13.26 0.15 7.06
C LEU A 265 12.42 1.38 6.75
N VAL A 266 12.82 2.18 5.77
CA VAL A 266 12.13 3.44 5.40
C VAL A 266 10.72 3.15 4.91
N TYR A 267 10.57 2.14 4.05
CA TYR A 267 9.28 1.71 3.54
C TYR A 267 8.34 1.29 4.67
N SER A 268 8.83 0.48 5.62
CA SER A 268 8.03 0.09 6.80
C SER A 268 7.62 1.29 7.65
N MET A 269 8.46 2.33 7.74
CA MET A 269 8.13 3.55 8.47
C MET A 269 7.07 4.38 7.75
N VAL A 270 7.08 4.43 6.41
CA VAL A 270 6.01 5.08 5.63
C VAL A 270 4.67 4.41 5.90
N LEU A 271 4.60 3.08 5.78
CA LEU A 271 3.36 2.35 6.07
C LEU A 271 2.91 2.55 7.53
N GLN A 272 3.84 2.44 8.48
CA GLN A 272 3.54 2.69 9.89
C GLN A 272 3.04 4.12 10.15
N GLY A 273 3.61 5.12 9.46
CA GLY A 273 3.19 6.52 9.55
C GLY A 273 1.77 6.73 9.03
N VAL A 274 1.42 6.09 7.91
CA VAL A 274 0.07 6.09 7.32
C VAL A 274 -0.93 5.42 8.26
N ASP A 275 -0.63 4.21 8.73
CA ASP A 275 -1.46 3.46 9.68
C ASP A 275 -1.73 4.25 10.96
N THR A 276 -0.68 4.85 11.52
CA THR A 276 -0.76 5.65 12.75
C THR A 276 -1.60 6.91 12.54
N THR A 277 -1.47 7.56 11.38
CA THR A 277 -2.34 8.69 11.01
C THR A 277 -3.80 8.25 10.90
N GLY A 278 -4.04 7.06 10.32
CA GLY A 278 -5.36 6.45 10.22
C GLY A 278 -6.00 6.20 11.57
N LEU A 279 -5.25 5.64 12.53
CA LEU A 279 -5.73 5.38 13.90
C LEU A 279 -5.98 6.68 14.69
N LEU A 280 -5.12 7.69 14.55
CA LEU A 280 -5.35 9.02 15.14
C LEU A 280 -6.67 9.65 14.66
N ALA A 281 -7.12 9.33 13.44
CA ALA A 281 -8.39 9.80 12.90
C ALA A 281 -9.61 8.99 13.38
N MET A 282 -9.44 8.03 14.29
CA MET A 282 -10.51 7.21 14.87
C MET A 282 -10.84 7.66 16.31
N PRO A 283 -12.00 8.32 16.54
CA PRO A 283 -12.37 8.82 17.88
C PRO A 283 -12.44 7.74 18.97
N GLY A 284 -12.72 6.49 18.60
CA GLY A 284 -12.79 5.35 19.53
C GLY A 284 -11.43 4.76 19.92
N VAL A 285 -10.33 5.20 19.29
CA VAL A 285 -8.98 4.66 19.51
C VAL A 285 -8.11 5.74 20.16
N ALA A 286 -7.87 5.59 21.46
CA ALA A 286 -6.98 6.49 22.19
C ALA A 286 -5.52 6.07 21.97
N MET A 287 -4.82 6.77 21.09
CA MET A 287 -3.40 6.52 20.81
C MET A 287 -2.50 6.95 21.98
N PRO A 288 -1.33 6.31 22.19
CA PRO A 288 -0.39 6.67 23.24
C PRO A 288 0.09 8.14 23.14
N ASN A 289 0.48 8.73 24.28
CA ASN A 289 1.06 10.07 24.31
C ASN A 289 2.28 10.17 23.38
N GLY A 290 2.44 11.32 22.70
CA GLY A 290 3.52 11.56 21.74
C GLY A 290 3.26 11.01 20.33
N THR A 291 2.16 10.28 20.09
CA THR A 291 1.86 9.74 18.75
C THR A 291 1.73 10.83 17.69
N LEU A 292 1.05 11.95 18.00
CA LEU A 292 0.92 13.08 17.08
C LEU A 292 2.29 13.71 16.75
N ASP A 293 3.13 13.91 17.78
CA ASP A 293 4.47 14.47 17.61
C ASP A 293 5.36 13.55 16.77
N TYR A 294 5.25 12.23 16.96
CA TYR A 294 5.94 11.25 16.13
C TYR A 294 5.51 11.34 14.67
N VAL A 295 4.20 11.35 14.39
CA VAL A 295 3.69 11.44 13.01
C VAL A 295 4.17 12.72 12.34
N ALA A 296 4.09 13.87 13.02
CA ALA A 296 4.61 15.14 12.51
C ALA A 296 6.12 15.08 12.24
N SER A 297 6.90 14.54 13.18
CA SER A 297 8.35 14.39 13.06
C SER A 297 8.73 13.41 11.94
N PHE A 298 7.98 12.33 11.76
CA PHE A 298 8.18 11.37 10.70
C PHE A 298 7.94 11.99 9.31
N TRP A 299 6.84 12.72 9.12
CA TRP A 299 6.55 13.36 7.83
C TRP A 299 7.59 14.45 7.48
N GLN A 300 8.10 15.16 8.49
CA GLN A 300 9.23 16.07 8.30
C GLN A 300 10.53 15.32 7.96
N TRP A 301 10.80 14.21 8.65
CA TRP A 301 11.97 13.37 8.42
C TRP A 301 11.99 12.81 7.00
N ILE A 302 10.89 12.19 6.53
CA ILE A 302 10.82 11.59 5.18
C ILE A 302 10.92 12.66 4.09
N SER A 303 10.37 13.85 4.32
CA SER A 303 10.49 14.99 3.39
C SER A 303 11.94 15.49 3.23
N SER A 304 12.80 15.21 4.21
CA SER A 304 14.23 15.54 4.18
C SER A 304 15.13 14.33 3.93
N TYR A 305 14.54 13.15 3.71
CA TYR A 305 15.30 11.94 3.45
C TYR A 305 16.08 12.09 2.13
N PRO A 306 17.38 11.70 2.07
CA PRO A 306 18.23 11.99 0.94
C PRO A 306 18.02 10.97 -0.19
N PHE A 307 16.81 10.96 -0.76
CA PHE A 307 16.49 10.14 -1.94
C PHE A 307 17.45 10.47 -3.07
N VAL A 308 17.98 9.42 -3.70
CA VAL A 308 19.04 9.54 -4.71
C VAL A 308 18.43 9.37 -6.11
N PRO A 309 18.73 10.27 -7.07
CA PRO A 309 18.22 10.15 -8.43
C PRO A 309 18.72 8.89 -9.15
N GLY A 310 17.91 8.40 -10.09
CA GLY A 310 18.28 7.33 -11.01
C GLY A 310 19.54 7.68 -11.82
N GLY A 311 20.36 6.67 -12.10
CA GLY A 311 21.64 6.86 -12.80
C GLY A 311 22.80 7.36 -11.92
N THR A 312 22.55 7.64 -10.63
CA THR A 312 23.64 7.98 -9.70
C THR A 312 24.59 6.78 -9.51
N PRO A 313 25.92 6.96 -9.60
CA PRO A 313 26.88 5.88 -9.34
C PRO A 313 26.66 5.24 -7.96
N GLY A 314 26.56 3.91 -7.93
CA GLY A 314 26.33 3.14 -6.71
C GLY A 314 24.85 2.93 -6.35
N LEU A 315 23.91 3.48 -7.11
CA LEU A 315 22.48 3.16 -7.03
C LEU A 315 22.12 2.19 -8.16
N ASP A 316 21.83 0.94 -7.84
CA ASP A 316 21.37 -0.02 -8.84
C ASP A 316 19.88 0.19 -9.20
N ARG A 317 19.42 -0.47 -10.29
CA ARG A 317 18.04 -0.33 -10.78
C ARG A 317 17.00 -0.72 -9.74
N LYS A 318 17.26 -1.74 -8.93
CA LYS A 318 16.32 -2.23 -7.92
C LYS A 318 16.22 -1.27 -6.74
N ALA A 319 17.35 -0.78 -6.25
CA ALA A 319 17.38 0.23 -5.20
C ALA A 319 16.72 1.53 -5.65
N PHE A 320 16.92 1.95 -6.91
CA PHE A 320 16.21 3.09 -7.49
C PHE A 320 14.69 2.85 -7.51
N GLU A 321 14.24 1.70 -8.01
CA GLU A 321 12.82 1.33 -8.06
C GLU A 321 12.20 1.38 -6.67
N GLN A 322 12.81 0.72 -5.68
CA GLN A 322 12.26 0.66 -4.33
C GLN A 322 12.28 2.02 -3.61
N ASN A 323 13.31 2.84 -3.82
CA ASN A 323 13.31 4.22 -3.30
C ASN A 323 12.23 5.07 -3.97
N SER A 324 11.98 4.86 -5.26
CA SER A 324 10.92 5.56 -5.98
C SER A 324 9.54 5.16 -5.45
N TYR A 325 9.30 3.88 -5.14
CA TYR A 325 8.08 3.42 -4.46
C TYR A 325 7.90 4.06 -3.08
N ILE A 326 8.97 4.25 -2.31
CA ILE A 326 8.89 4.98 -1.03
C ILE A 326 8.39 6.41 -1.26
N VAL A 327 8.93 7.11 -2.26
CA VAL A 327 8.57 8.51 -2.56
C VAL A 327 7.12 8.60 -3.04
N THR A 328 6.70 7.73 -3.97
CA THR A 328 5.32 7.70 -4.44
C THR A 328 4.38 7.41 -3.29
N HIS A 329 4.67 6.44 -2.41
CA HIS A 329 3.80 6.09 -1.28
C HIS A 329 3.77 7.21 -0.22
N ALA A 330 4.88 7.89 0.04
CA ALA A 330 4.93 9.03 0.97
C ALA A 330 4.08 10.21 0.48
N LEU A 331 3.92 10.39 -0.83
CA LEU A 331 3.05 11.41 -1.42
C LEU A 331 1.60 10.90 -1.66
N TYR A 332 1.41 9.61 -1.87
CA TYR A 332 0.13 9.06 -2.34
C TYR A 332 -0.74 8.50 -1.21
N LEU A 333 -0.14 7.84 -0.21
CA LEU A 333 -0.91 7.22 0.85
C LEU A 333 -1.48 8.20 1.88
N PRO A 334 -0.79 9.28 2.30
CA PRO A 334 -1.33 10.22 3.29
C PRO A 334 -2.53 11.02 2.77
N THR A 335 -2.58 11.24 1.46
CA THR A 335 -3.77 11.81 0.83
C THR A 335 -4.93 10.82 0.80
N GLY A 336 -4.67 9.57 1.19
CA GLY A 336 -5.62 8.49 1.14
C GLY A 336 -6.01 8.18 -0.28
N TYR A 337 -5.05 8.03 -1.20
CA TYR A 337 -5.32 7.79 -2.60
C TYR A 337 -6.11 8.94 -3.23
N GLN A 338 -5.57 10.17 -3.12
CA GLN A 338 -6.15 11.41 -3.67
C GLN A 338 -7.38 12.00 -2.94
N ARG A 339 -7.78 11.46 -1.76
CA ARG A 339 -8.90 12.01 -0.96
C ARG A 339 -8.61 13.41 -0.41
N TYR A 340 -7.37 13.67 -0.02
CA TYR A 340 -6.92 14.97 0.47
C TYR A 340 -5.91 15.56 -0.50
N ARG A 341 -6.19 16.77 -0.97
CA ARG A 341 -5.31 17.42 -1.93
C ARG A 341 -3.97 17.76 -1.29
N LEU A 342 -2.88 17.24 -1.85
CA LEU A 342 -1.55 17.80 -1.62
C LEU A 342 -1.44 19.15 -2.31
N LEU A 343 -0.89 20.12 -1.59
CA LEU A 343 -0.39 21.33 -2.17
C LEU A 343 1.07 21.11 -2.57
N PRO A 344 1.56 21.74 -3.66
CA PRO A 344 2.95 21.63 -4.09
C PRO A 344 3.98 21.96 -2.99
N ARG A 345 3.60 22.80 -2.02
CA ARG A 345 4.43 23.20 -0.88
C ARG A 345 4.48 22.19 0.26
N ASP A 346 3.63 21.17 0.26
CA ASP A 346 3.53 20.23 1.38
C ASP A 346 4.72 19.25 1.39
N SER A 347 5.30 18.95 0.21
CA SER A 347 6.46 18.07 0.07
C SER A 347 7.28 18.38 -1.20
N PRO A 348 7.86 19.59 -1.32
CA PRO A 348 8.47 20.04 -2.57
C PRO A 348 9.67 19.18 -3.00
N GLN A 349 10.44 18.63 -2.06
CA GLN A 349 11.57 17.76 -2.37
C GLN A 349 11.13 16.41 -2.97
N LEU A 350 10.09 15.79 -2.41
CA LEU A 350 9.54 14.53 -2.91
C LEU A 350 8.92 14.72 -4.30
N LEU A 351 8.21 15.83 -4.51
CA LEU A 351 7.66 16.16 -5.83
C LEU A 351 8.77 16.41 -6.86
N ALA A 352 9.81 17.16 -6.49
CA ALA A 352 10.97 17.35 -7.36
C ALA A 352 11.63 16.02 -7.72
N TYR A 353 11.76 15.10 -6.76
CA TYR A 353 12.27 13.75 -7.02
C TYR A 353 11.46 13.04 -8.10
N LEU A 354 10.13 12.98 -7.99
CA LEU A 354 9.29 12.32 -9.00
C LEU A 354 9.45 12.96 -10.38
N ARG A 355 9.45 14.29 -10.45
CA ARG A 355 9.60 15.04 -11.73
C ARG A 355 10.94 14.79 -12.42
N GLU A 356 12.02 14.76 -11.64
CA GLU A 356 13.38 14.55 -12.14
C GLU A 356 13.66 13.10 -12.54
N ASN A 357 12.94 12.14 -11.93
CA ASN A 357 13.17 10.71 -12.14
C ASN A 357 12.15 10.03 -13.06
N PHE A 358 11.19 10.79 -13.60
CA PHE A 358 10.13 10.26 -14.45
C PHE A 358 10.67 9.44 -15.64
N TYR A 359 11.64 9.96 -16.39
CA TYR A 359 12.20 9.23 -17.54
C TYR A 359 13.13 8.09 -17.13
N ALA A 360 13.69 8.11 -15.92
CA ALA A 360 14.41 6.97 -15.37
C ALA A 360 13.44 5.82 -15.04
N ALA A 361 12.22 6.12 -14.58
CA ALA A 361 11.17 5.12 -14.41
C ALA A 361 10.71 4.52 -15.76
N ILE A 362 10.65 5.33 -16.83
CA ILE A 362 10.37 4.81 -18.19
C ILE A 362 11.51 3.88 -18.66
N ASP A 363 12.78 4.27 -18.51
CA ASP A 363 13.93 3.42 -18.86
C ASP A 363 14.00 2.14 -18.00
N LEU A 364 13.53 2.22 -16.75
CA LEU A 364 13.39 1.07 -15.87
C LEU A 364 12.41 0.04 -16.47
N GLY A 365 11.36 0.51 -17.14
CA GLY A 365 10.30 -0.31 -17.73
C GLY A 365 9.22 -0.76 -16.73
N SER A 366 9.17 -0.16 -15.53
CA SER A 366 8.19 -0.48 -14.50
C SER A 366 6.90 0.32 -14.74
N LEU A 367 5.90 -0.32 -15.35
CA LEU A 367 4.61 0.30 -15.66
C LEU A 367 3.86 0.75 -14.41
N ASP A 368 3.97 -0.02 -13.33
CA ASP A 368 3.34 0.28 -12.04
C ASP A 368 3.94 1.53 -11.42
N LEU A 369 5.27 1.61 -11.34
CA LEU A 369 5.97 2.80 -10.86
C LEU A 369 5.64 4.03 -11.70
N LEU A 370 5.59 3.89 -13.04
CA LEU A 370 5.22 4.98 -13.93
C LEU A 370 3.79 5.47 -13.66
N ALA A 371 2.85 4.55 -13.46
CA ALA A 371 1.47 4.88 -13.12
C ALA A 371 1.40 5.65 -11.79
N GLU A 372 2.15 5.24 -10.77
CA GLU A 372 2.20 5.93 -9.48
C GLU A 372 2.79 7.35 -9.59
N PHE A 373 3.79 7.57 -10.45
CA PHE A 373 4.32 8.92 -10.72
C PHE A 373 3.23 9.81 -11.32
N VAL A 374 2.53 9.30 -12.36
CA VAL A 374 1.45 10.02 -13.02
C VAL A 374 0.29 10.31 -12.06
N ASP A 375 -0.08 9.35 -11.22
CA ASP A 375 -1.11 9.54 -10.21
C ASP A 375 -0.75 10.64 -9.22
N ASN A 376 0.51 10.69 -8.78
CA ASN A 376 1.00 11.78 -7.93
C ASN A 376 0.93 13.15 -8.63
N PHE A 377 1.19 13.23 -9.93
CA PHE A 377 1.03 14.48 -10.68
C PHE A 377 -0.45 14.87 -10.84
N ARG A 378 -1.34 13.90 -11.05
CA ARG A 378 -2.80 14.13 -11.14
C ARG A 378 -3.38 14.68 -9.85
N GLN A 379 -2.87 14.27 -8.69
CA GLN A 379 -3.25 14.88 -7.39
C GLN A 379 -2.98 16.39 -7.32
N LEU A 380 -2.03 16.87 -8.12
CA LEU A 380 -1.66 18.28 -8.21
C LEU A 380 -2.40 19.01 -9.35
N ASN A 381 -3.43 18.38 -9.93
CA ASN A 381 -4.19 18.82 -11.09
C ASN A 381 -3.40 18.86 -12.41
N CYS A 382 -2.35 18.04 -12.53
CA CYS A 382 -1.70 17.83 -13.81
C CYS A 382 -2.48 16.82 -14.66
N THR A 383 -2.75 17.16 -15.90
CA THR A 383 -3.54 16.39 -16.87
C THR A 383 -2.75 16.22 -18.17
N ALA A 384 -3.20 15.35 -19.07
CA ALA A 384 -2.56 15.21 -20.38
C ALA A 384 -2.60 16.51 -21.22
N ASP A 385 -3.53 17.43 -20.90
CA ASP A 385 -3.68 18.70 -21.60
C ASP A 385 -2.66 19.74 -21.12
N ASN A 386 -2.33 19.75 -19.82
CA ASN A 386 -1.48 20.78 -19.20
C ASN A 386 -0.12 20.27 -18.71
N ASP A 387 0.18 18.98 -18.90
CA ASP A 387 1.42 18.37 -18.46
C ASP A 387 1.94 17.30 -19.44
N MET A 388 3.19 17.49 -19.85
CA MET A 388 3.86 16.66 -20.84
C MET A 388 4.36 15.31 -20.28
N GLN A 389 4.57 15.16 -18.96
CA GLN A 389 4.89 13.85 -18.37
C GLN A 389 3.62 13.03 -18.11
N VAL A 390 2.47 13.67 -17.89
CA VAL A 390 1.18 12.97 -17.78
C VAL A 390 0.66 12.50 -19.14
N ARG A 391 0.96 13.25 -20.21
CA ARG A 391 0.63 12.91 -21.60
C ARG A 391 1.52 11.79 -22.13
#